data_AF-A0A8T5AVH2-F1
#
_entry.id   AF-A0A8T5AVH2-F1
#
_cell.length_a   1.000
_cell.length_b   1.000
_cell.length_c   1.000
_cell.angle_alpha   90.00
_cell.angle_beta   90.00
_cell.angle_gamma   90.00
#
_symmetry.space_group_name_H-M   'P 1'
#
loop_
_entity.id
_entity.type
_entity.pdbx_description
1 polymer ?
#
loop_
_entity_poly.entity_id
_entity_poly.type
_entity_poly.pdbx_seq_one_letter_code
_entity_poly.pdbx_strand_id
1 'polypeptide(L)'
;MQSAANNKIDRSKASRTSMVKRRIAQLKEELKADTQKIRLKTIEQLQEIFNMASALAKGEVKYQTEDGKPQKLTLSQRQKWARVAAYIAQIINSVSNTFDERQIDEDLAKLEELINEAAAKTKTQKAGTSAN
;
A
#
# COMPACT_ATOMS: atom_id res chain seq x y z
N MET A 1 6.60 -10.15 -71.14
CA MET A 1 5.39 -10.25 -70.29
C MET A 1 5.84 -10.41 -68.83
N GLN A 2 5.90 -9.31 -68.09
CA GLN A 2 6.36 -9.29 -66.70
C GLN A 2 5.21 -9.50 -65.71
N SER A 3 5.49 -10.35 -64.70
CA SER A 3 5.13 -10.23 -63.28
C SER A 3 3.64 -10.08 -62.89
N ALA A 4 3.03 -11.20 -62.49
CA ALA A 4 1.78 -11.19 -61.70
C ALA A 4 1.83 -12.13 -60.48
N ALA A 5 3.01 -12.56 -60.03
CA ALA A 5 3.15 -13.56 -58.95
C ALA A 5 3.63 -13.00 -57.59
N ASN A 6 4.01 -11.72 -57.50
CA ASN A 6 4.65 -11.19 -56.27
C ASN A 6 3.73 -10.40 -55.31
N ASN A 7 2.42 -10.30 -55.58
CA ASN A 7 1.50 -9.50 -54.75
C ASN A 7 0.64 -10.32 -53.77
N LYS A 8 0.95 -11.61 -53.60
CA LYS A 8 0.33 -12.51 -52.59
C LYS A 8 1.20 -12.66 -51.33
N ILE A 9 2.29 -11.91 -51.21
CA ILE A 9 2.93 -11.74 -49.90
C ILE A 9 1.94 -10.96 -49.03
N ASP A 10 1.53 -11.59 -47.94
CA ASP A 10 1.28 -10.93 -46.66
C ASP A 10 -0.09 -10.35 -46.30
N ARG A 11 -1.21 -10.51 -47.01
CA ARG A 11 -2.49 -10.02 -46.44
C ARG A 11 -2.97 -10.82 -45.21
N SER A 12 -2.80 -12.14 -45.21
CA SER A 12 -3.21 -13.00 -44.09
C SER A 12 -2.22 -12.95 -42.91
N LYS A 13 -0.92 -12.80 -43.18
CA LYS A 13 0.12 -12.59 -42.16
C LYS A 13 0.09 -11.16 -41.59
N ALA A 14 -0.15 -10.13 -42.39
CA ALA A 14 -0.44 -8.78 -41.90
C ALA A 14 -1.73 -8.73 -41.06
N SER A 15 -2.77 -9.49 -41.45
CA SER A 15 -4.01 -9.64 -40.67
C SER A 15 -3.80 -10.36 -39.32
N ARG A 16 -2.95 -11.40 -39.27
CA ARG A 16 -2.59 -12.06 -38.00
C ARG A 16 -1.73 -11.14 -37.12
N THR A 17 -0.80 -10.41 -37.73
CA THR A 17 0.07 -9.46 -37.02
C THR A 17 -0.74 -8.32 -36.40
N SER A 18 -1.71 -7.76 -37.13
CA SER A 18 -2.61 -6.73 -36.60
C SER A 18 -3.54 -7.28 -35.51
N MET A 19 -3.99 -8.52 -35.64
CA MET A 19 -4.80 -9.21 -34.62
C MET A 19 -4.03 -9.40 -33.31
N VAL A 20 -2.77 -9.84 -33.36
CA VAL A 20 -1.90 -9.99 -32.18
C VAL A 20 -1.66 -8.64 -31.51
N LYS A 21 -1.34 -7.59 -32.29
CA LYS A 21 -1.18 -6.22 -31.75
C LYS A 21 -2.43 -5.73 -31.04
N ARG A 22 -3.62 -5.98 -31.63
CA ARG A 22 -4.91 -5.62 -31.02
C ARG A 22 -5.14 -6.37 -29.71
N ARG A 23 -4.85 -7.67 -29.63
CA ARG A 23 -5.01 -8.44 -28.40
C ARG A 23 -4.04 -7.99 -27.30
N ILE A 24 -2.80 -7.66 -27.65
CA ILE A 24 -1.83 -7.07 -26.71
C ILE A 24 -2.35 -5.74 -26.17
N ALA A 25 -2.91 -4.87 -27.02
CA ALA A 25 -3.49 -3.60 -26.58
C ALA A 25 -4.69 -3.81 -25.63
N GLN A 26 -5.58 -4.75 -25.95
CA GLN A 26 -6.70 -5.10 -25.06
C GLN A 26 -6.22 -5.63 -23.72
N LEU A 27 -5.23 -6.54 -23.71
CA LEU A 27 -4.65 -7.06 -22.47
C LEU A 27 -4.01 -5.94 -21.63
N LYS A 28 -3.35 -4.97 -22.26
CA LYS A 28 -2.79 -3.81 -21.55
C LYS A 28 -3.88 -2.96 -20.89
N GLU A 29 -5.01 -2.73 -21.56
CA GLU A 29 -6.15 -1.98 -20.98
C GLU A 29 -6.86 -2.78 -19.89
N GLU A 30 -7.05 -4.09 -20.08
CA GLU A 30 -7.59 -5.01 -19.06
C GLU A 30 -6.72 -4.99 -17.79
N LEU A 31 -5.40 -5.19 -17.95
CA LEU A 31 -4.44 -5.14 -16.84
C LEU A 31 -4.45 -3.78 -16.15
N LYS A 32 -4.45 -2.68 -16.91
CA LYS A 32 -4.52 -1.33 -16.33
C LYS A 32 -5.79 -1.14 -15.51
N ALA A 33 -6.95 -1.57 -16.02
CA ALA A 33 -8.21 -1.45 -15.30
C ALA A 33 -8.19 -2.25 -13.99
N ASP A 34 -7.65 -3.47 -14.00
CA ASP A 34 -7.55 -4.31 -12.81
C ASP A 34 -6.53 -3.74 -11.80
N THR A 35 -5.39 -3.22 -12.26
CA THR A 35 -4.45 -2.50 -11.39
C THR A 35 -5.09 -1.25 -10.76
N GLN A 36 -5.91 -0.49 -11.50
CA GLN A 36 -6.61 0.67 -10.93
C GLN A 36 -7.65 0.26 -9.89
N LYS A 37 -8.40 -0.84 -10.11
CA LYS A 37 -9.33 -1.36 -9.11
C LYS A 37 -8.61 -1.77 -7.82
N ILE A 38 -7.48 -2.48 -7.94
CA ILE A 38 -6.67 -2.88 -6.78
C ILE A 38 -6.15 -1.64 -6.06
N ARG A 39 -5.59 -0.67 -6.80
CA ARG A 39 -5.11 0.60 -6.24
C ARG A 39 -6.18 1.33 -5.43
N LEU A 40 -7.39 1.47 -5.98
CA LEU A 40 -8.51 2.14 -5.29
C LEU A 40 -8.87 1.41 -4.00
N LYS A 41 -8.99 0.08 -4.04
CA LYS A 41 -9.29 -0.72 -2.86
C LYS A 41 -8.20 -0.62 -1.78
N THR A 42 -6.93 -0.62 -2.18
CA THR A 42 -5.80 -0.40 -1.26
C THR A 42 -5.89 0.96 -0.58
N ILE A 43 -6.20 2.02 -1.34
CA ILE A 43 -6.37 3.38 -0.78
C ILE A 43 -7.53 3.42 0.22
N GLU A 44 -8.68 2.82 -0.09
CA GLU A 44 -9.83 2.75 0.81
C GLU A 44 -9.46 2.07 2.14
N GLN A 45 -8.79 0.92 2.08
CA GLN A 45 -8.34 0.21 3.27
C GLN A 45 -7.31 1.01 4.08
N LEU A 46 -6.38 1.69 3.42
CA LEU A 46 -5.43 2.59 4.09
C LEU A 46 -6.14 3.77 4.78
N GLN A 47 -7.21 4.31 4.18
CA GLN A 47 -8.01 5.37 4.79
C GLN A 47 -8.73 4.89 6.07
N GLU A 48 -9.25 3.66 6.07
CA GLU A 48 -9.83 3.05 7.28
C GLU A 48 -8.79 2.97 8.41
N ILE A 49 -7.58 2.49 8.10
CA ILE A 49 -6.49 2.39 9.08
C ILE A 49 -6.06 3.78 9.56
N PHE A 50 -5.97 4.77 8.65
CA PHE A 50 -5.68 6.15 9.00
C PHE A 50 -6.69 6.72 10.00
N ASN A 51 -7.98 6.48 9.77
CA ASN A 51 -9.04 6.96 10.64
C ASN A 51 -8.94 6.33 12.04
N MET A 52 -8.67 5.02 12.12
CA MET A 52 -8.46 4.33 13.40
C MET A 52 -7.24 4.89 14.16
N ALA A 53 -6.09 5.03 13.48
CA ALA A 53 -4.89 5.60 14.07
C ALA A 53 -5.10 7.05 14.52
N SER A 54 -5.83 7.84 13.73
CA SER A 54 -6.17 9.23 14.05
C SER A 54 -7.09 9.33 15.27
N ALA A 55 -8.08 8.45 15.40
CA ALA A 55 -8.97 8.43 16.56
C ALA A 55 -8.21 8.12 17.86
N LEU A 56 -7.23 7.21 17.80
CA LEU A 56 -6.32 6.91 18.91
C LEU A 56 -5.42 8.11 19.23
N ALA A 57 -4.84 8.75 18.22
CA ALA A 57 -3.97 9.91 18.38
C ALA A 57 -4.68 11.13 18.97
N LYS A 58 -5.87 11.44 18.46
CA LYS A 58 -6.73 12.56 18.91
C LYS A 58 -7.36 12.29 20.28
N GLY A 59 -7.40 11.03 20.70
CA GLY A 59 -7.92 10.67 22.01
C GLY A 59 -9.40 10.39 22.10
N GLU A 60 -10.04 10.25 20.96
CA GLU A 60 -11.42 9.79 20.81
C GLU A 60 -11.54 8.37 21.40
N VAL A 61 -10.50 7.56 21.20
CA VAL A 61 -10.32 6.27 21.88
C VAL A 61 -9.44 6.46 23.13
N LYS A 62 -10.02 6.14 24.30
CA LYS A 62 -9.37 6.35 25.61
C LYS A 62 -8.63 5.13 26.14
N TYR A 63 -9.05 3.93 25.72
CA TYR A 63 -8.53 2.66 26.21
C TYR A 63 -8.21 1.73 25.03
N GLN A 64 -7.14 0.96 25.16
CA GLN A 64 -6.80 -0.15 24.29
C GLN A 64 -6.77 -1.44 25.11
N THR A 65 -7.15 -2.56 24.49
CA THR A 65 -7.01 -3.87 25.13
C THR A 65 -5.59 -4.37 24.89
N GLU A 66 -4.85 -4.61 25.97
CA GLU A 66 -3.50 -5.16 25.95
C GLU A 66 -3.45 -6.30 26.97
N ASP A 67 -2.94 -7.48 26.58
CA ASP A 67 -2.94 -8.68 27.43
C ASP A 67 -4.34 -9.05 27.99
N GLY A 68 -5.40 -8.78 27.21
CA GLY A 68 -6.79 -9.03 27.60
C GLY A 68 -7.37 -8.04 28.62
N LYS A 69 -6.66 -6.96 28.95
CA LYS A 69 -7.11 -5.94 29.92
C LYS A 69 -7.21 -4.55 29.27
N PRO A 70 -8.23 -3.75 29.62
CA PRO A 70 -8.33 -2.37 29.13
C PRO A 70 -7.26 -1.51 29.82
N GLN A 71 -6.37 -0.92 29.02
CA GLN A 71 -5.34 0.00 29.45
C GLN A 71 -5.58 1.39 28.84
N LYS A 72 -5.49 2.43 29.67
CA LYS A 72 -5.66 3.82 29.21
C LYS A 72 -4.49 4.21 28.30
N LEU A 73 -4.80 4.83 27.16
CA LEU A 73 -3.77 5.35 26.26
C LEU A 73 -3.00 6.50 26.91
N THR A 74 -1.68 6.36 26.96
CA THR A 74 -0.76 7.40 27.42
C THR A 74 -0.55 8.47 26.35
N LEU A 75 -0.03 9.64 26.75
CA LEU A 75 0.36 10.70 25.81
C LEU A 75 1.44 10.21 24.82
N SER A 76 2.40 9.43 25.29
CA SER A 76 3.44 8.86 24.44
C SER A 76 2.87 7.91 23.38
N GLN A 77 1.94 7.02 23.75
CA GLN A 77 1.25 6.15 22.79
C GLN A 77 0.46 6.96 21.75
N ARG A 78 -0.22 8.03 22.17
CA ARG A 78 -0.96 8.92 21.26
C ARG A 78 -0.04 9.60 20.24
N GLN A 79 1.14 10.05 20.68
CA GLN A 79 2.15 10.60 19.77
C GLN A 79 2.65 9.55 18.77
N LYS A 80 2.82 8.28 19.18
CA LYS A 80 3.17 7.19 18.26
C LYS A 80 2.04 6.92 17.27
N TRP A 81 0.79 6.90 17.70
CA TRP A 81 -0.38 6.80 16.81
C TRP A 81 -0.47 7.95 15.81
N ALA A 82 -0.07 9.17 16.20
CA ALA A 82 0.02 10.29 15.27
C ALA A 82 1.10 10.06 14.18
N ARG A 83 2.23 9.44 14.54
CA ARG A 83 3.26 9.05 13.56
C ARG A 83 2.76 7.97 12.60
N VAL A 84 2.03 6.98 13.12
CA VAL A 84 1.37 5.94 12.31
C VAL A 84 0.41 6.60 11.31
N ALA A 85 -0.48 7.49 11.77
CA ALA A 85 -1.40 8.20 10.89
C ALA A 85 -0.69 9.03 9.81
N ALA A 86 0.38 9.75 10.18
CA ALA A 86 1.17 10.52 9.24
C ALA A 86 1.84 9.63 8.18
N TYR A 87 2.37 8.46 8.57
CA TYR A 87 2.98 7.53 7.64
C TYR A 87 1.95 6.91 6.69
N ILE A 88 0.76 6.53 7.18
CA ILE A 88 -0.32 6.04 6.31
C ILE A 88 -0.72 7.09 5.25
N ALA A 89 -0.79 8.37 5.63
CA ALA A 89 -1.06 9.44 4.67
C ALA A 89 0.03 9.55 3.59
N GLN A 90 1.30 9.29 3.93
CA GLN A 90 2.39 9.23 2.96
C GLN A 90 2.22 8.04 2.00
N ILE A 91 1.86 6.86 2.51
CA ILE A 91 1.60 5.68 1.70
C ILE A 91 0.42 5.93 0.74
N ILE A 92 -0.68 6.51 1.22
CA ILE A 92 -1.83 6.88 0.36
C ILE A 92 -1.39 7.79 -0.79
N ASN A 93 -0.56 8.81 -0.50
CA ASN A 93 -0.02 9.69 -1.53
C ASN A 93 0.88 8.95 -2.52
N SER A 94 1.73 8.04 -2.05
CA SER A 94 2.60 7.20 -2.89
C SER A 94 1.76 6.32 -3.83
N VAL A 95 0.84 5.52 -3.28
CA VAL A 95 -0.05 4.61 -4.01
C VAL A 95 -0.94 5.35 -5.02
N SER A 96 -1.39 6.56 -4.68
CA SER A 96 -2.20 7.40 -5.59
C SER A 96 -1.41 7.79 -6.84
N ASN A 97 -0.12 8.10 -6.69
CA ASN A 97 0.76 8.52 -7.78
C ASN A 97 1.31 7.32 -8.56
N THR A 98 1.85 6.31 -7.88
CA THR A 98 2.53 5.15 -8.45
C THR A 98 2.12 3.87 -7.74
N PHE A 99 1.66 2.87 -8.49
CA PHE A 99 1.35 1.54 -7.94
C PHE A 99 2.51 0.60 -8.25
N ASP A 100 3.51 0.64 -7.37
CA ASP A 100 4.64 -0.28 -7.35
C ASP A 100 4.43 -1.29 -6.22
N GLU A 101 4.16 -2.54 -6.58
CA GLU A 101 3.86 -3.62 -5.64
C GLU A 101 4.99 -3.85 -4.64
N ARG A 102 6.25 -3.75 -5.06
CA ARG A 102 7.40 -3.95 -4.15
C ARG A 102 7.51 -2.83 -3.13
N GLN A 103 7.32 -1.59 -3.56
CA GLN A 103 7.33 -0.45 -2.65
C GLN A 103 6.19 -0.52 -1.64
N ILE A 104 5.00 -0.97 -2.08
CA ILE A 104 3.85 -1.16 -1.20
C ILE A 104 4.16 -2.21 -0.12
N ASP A 105 4.77 -3.34 -0.49
CA ASP A 105 5.13 -4.37 0.49
C ASP A 105 6.12 -3.84 1.55
N GLU A 106 7.13 -3.09 1.14
CA GLU A 106 8.09 -2.45 2.06
C GLU A 106 7.41 -1.43 2.98
N ASP A 107 6.53 -0.59 2.43
CA ASP A 107 5.77 0.40 3.18
C ASP A 107 4.83 -0.25 4.21
N LEU A 108 4.18 -1.35 3.84
CA LEU A 108 3.31 -2.11 4.75
C LEU A 108 4.09 -2.80 5.86
N ALA A 109 5.26 -3.37 5.57
CA ALA A 109 6.14 -3.93 6.59
C ALA A 109 6.58 -2.86 7.59
N LYS A 110 6.92 -1.65 7.10
CA LYS A 110 7.28 -0.55 7.99
C LYS A 110 6.09 -0.06 8.82
N LEU A 111 4.90 -0.03 8.24
CA LEU A 111 3.67 0.31 8.96
C LEU A 111 3.42 -0.66 10.12
N GLU A 112 3.63 -1.96 9.90
CA GLU A 112 3.51 -2.98 10.94
C GLU A 112 4.49 -2.75 12.10
N GLU A 113 5.75 -2.43 11.81
CA GLU A 113 6.73 -2.05 12.84
C GLU A 113 6.25 -0.85 13.68
N LEU A 114 5.77 0.22 13.04
CA LEU A 114 5.28 1.41 13.72
C LEU A 114 4.05 1.12 14.59
N ILE A 115 3.15 0.26 14.11
CA ILE A 115 1.98 -0.19 14.87
C ILE A 115 2.43 -0.98 16.11
N ASN A 116 3.38 -1.90 15.95
CA ASN A 116 3.93 -2.67 17.06
C ASN A 116 4.58 -1.76 18.10
N GLU A 117 5.32 -0.73 17.68
CA GLU A 117 5.89 0.27 18.59
C GLU A 117 4.83 1.12 19.29
N ALA A 118 3.75 1.48 18.58
CA ALA A 118 2.65 2.27 19.12
C ALA A 118 1.81 1.48 20.15
N ALA A 119 1.61 0.19 19.88
CA ALA A 119 0.91 -0.73 20.76
C ALA A 119 1.76 -1.16 21.96
N ALA A 120 3.08 -1.34 21.78
CA ALA A 120 3.96 -1.82 22.83
C ALA A 120 4.14 -0.82 23.98
N LYS A 121 4.21 -1.37 25.20
CA LYS A 121 4.56 -0.66 26.44
C LYS A 121 5.78 0.23 26.20
N THR A 122 5.71 1.50 26.61
CA THR A 122 6.91 2.26 26.96
C THR A 122 7.60 1.53 28.11
N LYS A 123 8.47 0.55 27.81
CA LYS A 123 9.46 0.08 28.77
C LYS A 123 10.36 1.28 29.03
N THR A 124 10.07 1.98 30.13
CA THR A 124 10.94 3.00 30.69
C THR A 124 12.34 2.40 30.80
N GLN A 125 13.30 2.95 30.06
CA GLN A 125 14.72 2.72 30.31
C GLN A 125 15.02 3.24 31.72
N LYS A 126 14.97 2.33 32.71
CA LYS A 126 15.59 2.47 34.02
C LYS A 126 16.10 1.09 34.46
N ALA A 127 17.31 0.76 34.01
CA ALA A 127 18.28 -0.14 34.64
C ALA A 127 19.50 -0.23 33.67
N GLY A 128 20.72 0.17 34.00
CA GLY A 128 21.25 0.55 35.31
C GLY A 128 22.43 1.49 35.22
N THR A 129 22.39 2.50 36.08
CA THR A 129 23.57 2.97 36.79
C THR A 129 23.64 2.12 38.06
N SER A 130 24.58 1.20 38.13
CA SER A 130 25.14 0.71 39.39
C SER A 130 26.46 0.00 39.12
N ALA A 131 27.54 0.63 39.57
CA ALA A 131 28.74 0.06 40.16
C ALA A 131 29.17 -1.36 39.75
N ASN A 132 30.32 -1.43 39.06
CA ASN A 132 31.56 -1.94 39.65
C ASN A 132 32.76 -1.27 39.00
#